data_AF-A0A0L0F6K6-F1
#
_entry.id   AF-A0A0L0F6K6-F1
#
_cell.length_a   1.000
_cell.length_b   1.000
_cell.length_c   1.000
_cell.angle_alpha   90.00
_cell.angle_beta   90.00
_cell.angle_gamma   90.00
#
_symmetry.space_group_name_H-M   'P 1'
#
loop_
_entity.id
_entity.type
_entity.pdbx_description
1 polymer ?
#
loop_
_entity_poly.entity_id
_entity_poly.type
_entity_poly.pdbx_seq_one_letter_code
_entity_poly.pdbx_strand_id
1 'polypeptide(L)'
;HSVDVDDESLYFEPEKENVVFASAQDGWAFGIRQFADTFAQKLNCNQSVLMKTLWGDFYYNPSTKKIMKGAHAKNKKPLFVQFVLESLWAVYNSVYDGDTEKAEKIATSLKVKVLPRVLK
;
A
#
# COMPACT_ATOMS: atom_id res chain seq x y z
N HIS A 1 11.93 8.38 -40.82
CA HIS A 1 11.00 8.92 -39.83
C HIS A 1 10.63 7.73 -38.94
N SER A 2 11.41 7.52 -37.88
CA SER A 2 11.30 6.35 -37.01
C SER A 2 10.18 6.64 -36.03
N VAL A 3 9.01 6.04 -36.29
CA VAL A 3 7.84 6.10 -35.44
C VAL A 3 8.18 5.53 -34.07
N ASP A 4 7.89 6.34 -33.05
CA ASP A 4 8.03 6.07 -31.64
C ASP A 4 7.52 4.67 -31.29
N VAL A 5 8.42 3.82 -30.80
CA VAL A 5 8.01 2.59 -30.12
C VAL A 5 7.31 3.07 -28.86
N ASP A 6 6.06 2.65 -28.68
CA ASP A 6 5.20 3.04 -27.58
C ASP A 6 5.84 2.61 -26.23
N ASP A 7 6.70 3.48 -25.68
CA ASP A 7 7.48 3.26 -24.44
C ASP A 7 6.58 3.22 -23.20
N GLU A 8 5.25 3.22 -23.37
CA GLU A 8 4.28 3.15 -22.27
C GLU A 8 4.46 1.90 -21.39
N SER A 9 4.98 0.82 -21.98
CA SER A 9 5.32 -0.42 -21.26
C SER A 9 6.55 -0.31 -20.34
N LEU A 10 7.37 0.74 -20.51
CA LEU A 10 8.57 0.98 -19.70
C LEU A 10 8.30 1.83 -18.45
N TYR A 11 7.16 2.53 -18.36
CA TYR A 11 6.85 3.38 -17.21
C TYR A 11 6.39 2.58 -15.99
N PHE A 12 6.99 2.89 -14.84
CA PHE A 12 6.67 2.26 -13.56
C PHE A 12 5.38 2.83 -12.97
N GLU A 13 4.33 2.02 -12.98
CA GLU A 13 3.00 2.37 -12.52
C GLU A 13 2.50 1.24 -11.62
N PRO A 14 2.43 1.43 -10.30
CA PRO A 14 1.98 0.37 -9.40
C PRO A 14 0.61 -0.21 -9.78
N GLU A 15 -0.28 0.59 -10.39
CA GLU A 15 -1.58 0.14 -10.91
C GLU A 15 -1.49 -0.89 -12.04
N LYS A 16 -0.39 -0.91 -12.82
CA LYS A 16 -0.08 -1.91 -13.84
C LYS A 16 0.59 -3.16 -13.25
N GLU A 17 0.70 -3.25 -11.93
CA GLU A 17 1.36 -4.36 -11.22
C GLU A 17 2.84 -4.55 -11.61
N ASN A 18 3.49 -3.53 -12.17
CA ASN A 18 4.91 -3.54 -12.55
C ASN A 18 5.85 -2.92 -11.48
N VAL A 19 5.32 -2.62 -10.29
CA VAL A 19 6.08 -2.08 -9.15
C VAL A 19 5.89 -2.95 -7.91
N VAL A 20 7.00 -3.27 -7.24
CA VAL A 20 7.05 -4.00 -5.97
C VAL A 20 7.80 -3.17 -4.94
N PHE A 21 7.26 -3.12 -3.71
CA PHE A 21 7.88 -2.51 -2.54
C PHE A 21 8.49 -3.62 -1.69
N ALA A 22 9.74 -3.47 -1.25
CA ALA A 22 10.41 -4.51 -0.50
C ALA A 22 11.43 -3.96 0.51
N SER A 23 11.66 -4.71 1.58
CA SER A 23 12.80 -4.53 2.48
C SER A 23 13.68 -5.77 2.38
N ALA A 24 14.91 -5.60 1.90
CA ALA A 24 15.89 -6.68 1.84
C ALA A 24 16.41 -7.07 3.24
N GLN A 25 16.44 -6.12 4.17
CA GLN A 25 16.88 -6.35 5.55
C GLN A 25 15.86 -7.21 6.31
N ASP A 26 14.58 -6.88 6.17
CA ASP A 26 13.49 -7.52 6.90
C ASP A 26 12.87 -8.70 6.13
N GLY A 27 13.22 -8.85 4.85
CA GLY A 27 12.86 -9.99 4.02
C GLY A 27 11.39 -10.03 3.59
N TRP A 28 10.74 -8.86 3.48
CA TRP A 28 9.38 -8.75 2.97
C TRP A 28 9.32 -8.03 1.63
N ALA A 29 8.30 -8.35 0.84
CA ALA A 29 7.95 -7.66 -0.39
C ALA A 29 6.43 -7.68 -0.60
N PHE A 30 5.88 -6.60 -1.15
CA PHE A 30 4.47 -6.51 -1.51
C PHE A 30 4.25 -5.65 -2.75
N GLY A 31 3.16 -5.93 -3.47
CA GLY A 31 2.60 -5.05 -4.49
C GLY A 31 1.35 -4.34 -3.97
N ILE A 32 0.93 -3.27 -4.64
CA ILE A 32 -0.25 -2.50 -4.20
C ILE A 32 -1.55 -3.32 -4.24
N ARG A 33 -1.62 -4.37 -5.07
CA ARG A 33 -2.77 -5.26 -5.22
C ARG A 33 -3.19 -5.91 -3.90
N GLN A 34 -2.21 -6.37 -3.13
CA GLN A 34 -2.46 -7.00 -1.83
C GLN A 34 -3.18 -6.04 -0.87
N PHE A 35 -2.80 -4.76 -0.89
CA PHE A 35 -3.43 -3.71 -0.11
C PHE A 35 -4.80 -3.32 -0.68
N ALA A 36 -4.92 -3.20 -2.01
CA ALA A 36 -6.19 -2.90 -2.65
C ALA A 36 -7.26 -3.94 -2.30
N ASP A 37 -6.92 -5.24 -2.28
CA ASP A 37 -7.84 -6.32 -1.89
C ASP A 37 -8.31 -6.18 -0.44
N THR A 38 -7.36 -6.01 0.48
CA THR A 38 -7.64 -5.92 1.92
C THR A 38 -8.47 -4.68 2.24
N PHE A 39 -8.17 -3.53 1.64
CA PHE A 39 -8.88 -2.29 1.89
C PHE A 39 -10.20 -2.17 1.11
N ALA A 40 -10.34 -2.84 -0.05
CA ALA A 40 -11.62 -2.93 -0.76
C ALA A 40 -12.70 -3.57 0.12
N GLN A 41 -12.35 -4.67 0.79
CA GLN A 41 -13.24 -5.37 1.72
C GLN A 41 -13.53 -4.51 2.97
N LYS A 42 -12.50 -3.90 3.57
CA LYS A 42 -12.66 -3.10 4.80
C LYS A 42 -13.47 -1.82 4.59
N LEU A 43 -13.30 -1.15 3.45
CA LEU A 43 -13.95 0.14 3.14
C LEU A 43 -15.22 -0.01 2.31
N ASN A 44 -15.55 -1.23 1.90
CA ASN A 44 -16.64 -1.55 0.96
C ASN A 44 -16.55 -0.71 -0.33
N CYS A 45 -15.35 -0.67 -0.92
CA CYS A 45 -15.07 0.04 -2.16
C CYS A 45 -14.56 -0.92 -3.25
N ASN A 46 -14.62 -0.50 -4.50
CA ASN A 46 -14.21 -1.33 -5.62
C ASN A 46 -12.67 -1.44 -5.68
N GLN A 47 -12.16 -2.67 -5.68
CA GLN A 47 -10.72 -2.97 -5.77
C GLN A 47 -10.05 -2.29 -6.96
N SER A 48 -10.67 -2.29 -8.14
CA SER A 48 -10.12 -1.65 -9.34
C SER A 48 -10.00 -0.13 -9.19
N VAL A 49 -10.86 0.50 -8.37
CA VAL A 49 -10.72 1.92 -8.04
C VAL A 49 -9.56 2.12 -7.10
N LEU A 50 -9.40 1.27 -6.08
CA LEU A 50 -8.24 1.33 -5.19
C LEU A 50 -6.93 1.12 -5.94
N MET A 51 -6.85 0.15 -6.86
CA MET A 51 -5.64 -0.07 -7.67
C MET A 51 -5.15 1.20 -8.37
N LYS A 52 -6.09 2.01 -8.90
CA LYS A 52 -5.79 3.25 -9.62
C LYS A 52 -5.59 4.49 -8.75
N THR A 53 -5.92 4.40 -7.46
CA THR A 53 -5.95 5.56 -6.56
C THR A 53 -5.08 5.39 -5.33
N LEU A 54 -4.72 4.16 -4.97
CA LEU A 54 -3.86 3.88 -3.83
C LEU A 54 -2.49 4.55 -4.00
N TRP A 55 -2.01 4.63 -5.24
CA TRP A 55 -0.81 5.39 -5.60
C TRP A 55 -1.16 6.76 -6.18
N GLY A 56 -0.36 7.78 -5.84
CA GLY A 56 -0.54 9.15 -6.32
C GLY A 56 -1.32 10.07 -5.37
N ASP A 57 -1.80 11.20 -5.90
CA ASP A 57 -2.38 12.30 -5.12
C ASP A 57 -3.89 12.12 -4.84
N PHE A 58 -4.21 11.06 -4.10
CA PHE A 58 -5.58 10.76 -3.67
C PHE A 58 -5.65 10.62 -2.15
N TYR A 59 -6.81 10.90 -1.55
CA TYR A 59 -7.06 10.67 -0.12
C TYR A 59 -8.45 10.07 0.11
N TYR A 60 -8.64 9.40 1.24
CA TYR A 60 -9.93 8.89 1.66
C TYR A 60 -10.66 9.92 2.51
N ASN A 61 -11.91 10.22 2.16
CA ASN A 61 -12.80 11.06 2.96
C ASN A 61 -13.72 10.16 3.80
N PRO A 62 -13.53 10.06 5.13
CA PRO A 62 -14.32 9.18 5.98
C PRO A 62 -15.78 9.66 6.13
N SER A 63 -16.03 10.96 6.02
CA SER A 63 -17.38 11.53 6.12
C SER A 63 -18.27 11.12 4.95
N THR A 64 -17.70 11.06 3.75
CA THR A 64 -18.44 10.68 2.52
C THR A 64 -18.18 9.24 2.08
N LYS A 65 -17.25 8.54 2.74
CA LYS A 65 -16.74 7.20 2.37
C LYS A 65 -16.27 7.11 0.92
N LYS A 66 -15.64 8.18 0.42
CA LYS A 66 -15.20 8.30 -0.98
C LYS A 66 -13.72 8.62 -1.07
N ILE A 67 -13.11 8.14 -2.15
CA ILE A 67 -11.76 8.51 -2.56
C ILE A 67 -11.84 9.82 -3.36
N MET A 68 -10.96 10.76 -3.05
CA MET A 68 -10.92 12.09 -3.64
C MET A 68 -9.50 12.42 -4.11
N LYS A 69 -9.38 13.18 -5.21
CA LYS A 69 -8.10 13.72 -5.69
C LYS A 69 -7.67 14.96 -4.91
N GLY A 70 -6.38 15.29 -4.93
CA GLY A 70 -5.85 16.53 -4.36
C GLY A 70 -5.54 16.40 -2.88
N ALA A 71 -4.88 15.32 -2.47
CA ALA A 71 -4.46 15.13 -1.08
C ALA A 71 -3.48 16.24 -0.67
N HIS A 72 -2.44 16.48 -1.47
CA HIS A 72 -1.44 17.52 -1.21
C HIS A 72 -2.06 18.91 -1.14
N ALA A 73 -2.89 19.27 -2.13
CA ALA A 73 -3.55 20.57 -2.18
C ALA A 73 -4.46 20.83 -0.97
N LYS A 74 -5.00 19.79 -0.34
CA LYS A 74 -5.88 19.87 0.83
C LYS A 74 -5.18 19.53 2.15
N ASN A 75 -3.85 19.44 2.14
CA ASN A 75 -3.03 19.02 3.27
C ASN A 75 -3.55 17.73 3.94
N LYS A 76 -3.97 16.77 3.10
CA LYS A 76 -4.39 15.43 3.51
C LYS A 76 -3.28 14.44 3.18
N LYS A 77 -3.21 13.38 3.98
CA LYS A 77 -2.29 12.27 3.71
C LYS A 77 -2.77 11.50 2.47
N PRO A 78 -1.87 11.19 1.52
CA PRO A 78 -2.20 10.33 0.40
C PRO A 78 -2.64 8.94 0.84
N LEU A 79 -3.44 8.26 0.01
CA LEU A 79 -3.95 6.92 0.27
C LEU A 79 -2.83 5.92 0.58
N PHE A 80 -1.73 5.95 -0.18
CA PHE A 80 -0.57 5.10 0.07
C PHE A 80 -0.02 5.30 1.48
N VAL A 81 0.11 6.56 1.91
CA VAL A 81 0.62 6.88 3.24
C VAL A 81 -0.33 6.37 4.31
N GLN A 82 -1.64 6.65 4.16
CA GLN A 82 -2.67 6.28 5.13
C GLN A 82 -2.87 4.77 5.27
N PHE A 83 -2.83 4.02 4.18
CA PHE A 83 -3.23 2.61 4.18
C PHE A 83 -2.05 1.65 4.11
N VAL A 84 -0.96 2.03 3.46
CA VAL A 84 0.23 1.18 3.31
C VAL A 84 1.26 1.52 4.36
N LEU A 85 1.78 2.76 4.36
CA LEU A 85 2.88 3.15 5.24
C LEU A 85 2.48 3.15 6.71
N GLU A 86 1.29 3.64 7.07
CA GLU A 86 0.83 3.60 8.46
C GLU A 86 0.64 2.17 8.96
N SER A 87 0.14 1.25 8.11
CA SER A 87 0.03 -0.17 8.46
C SER A 87 1.41 -0.79 8.67
N LEU A 88 2.40 -0.43 7.86
CA LEU A 88 3.79 -0.87 8.00
C LEU A 88 4.43 -0.32 9.28
N TRP A 89 4.26 0.97 9.57
CA TRP A 89 4.70 1.60 10.82
C TRP A 89 4.09 0.92 12.04
N ALA A 90 2.81 0.53 11.97
CA ALA A 90 2.17 -0.20 13.05
C ALA A 90 2.82 -1.56 13.31
N VAL A 91 3.26 -2.28 12.27
CA VAL A 91 4.04 -3.52 12.43
C VAL A 91 5.36 -3.23 13.13
N TYR A 92 6.15 -2.27 12.64
CA TYR A 92 7.44 -1.94 13.25
C TYR A 92 7.32 -1.50 14.71
N ASN A 93 6.34 -0.65 15.02
CA ASN A 93 6.09 -0.24 16.41
C ASN A 93 5.73 -1.44 17.29
N SER A 94 4.88 -2.36 16.81
CA SER A 94 4.55 -3.57 17.59
C SER A 94 5.76 -4.47 17.82
N VAL A 95 6.67 -4.59 16.85
CA VAL A 95 7.93 -5.34 17.02
C VAL A 95 8.83 -4.63 18.02
N TYR A 96 8.98 -3.30 17.92
CA TYR A 96 9.80 -2.50 18.84
C TYR A 96 9.29 -2.57 20.29
N ASP A 97 7.97 -2.56 20.47
CA ASP A 97 7.31 -2.68 21.78
C ASP A 97 7.33 -4.12 22.33
N GLY A 98 7.83 -5.10 21.57
CA GLY A 98 7.86 -6.52 21.95
C GLY A 98 6.52 -7.26 21.82
N ASP A 99 5.50 -6.63 21.23
CA ASP A 99 4.18 -7.22 20.97
C ASP A 99 4.20 -7.97 19.62
N THR A 100 4.89 -9.10 19.60
CA THR A 100 5.07 -9.94 18.40
C THR A 100 3.74 -10.53 17.92
N GLU A 101 2.76 -10.76 18.80
CA GLU A 101 1.43 -11.25 18.43
C GLU A 101 0.67 -10.21 17.59
N LYS A 102 0.72 -8.93 17.99
CA LYS A 102 0.13 -7.84 17.21
C LYS A 102 0.86 -7.64 15.88
N ALA A 103 2.18 -7.76 15.88
CA ALA A 103 2.98 -7.69 14.66
C ALA A 103 2.55 -8.78 13.65
N GLU A 104 2.43 -10.04 14.10
CA GLU A 104 1.99 -11.16 13.28
C GLU A 104 0.56 -10.99 12.75
N LYS A 105 -0.37 -10.50 13.59
CA LYS A 105 -1.75 -10.21 13.17
C LYS A 105 -1.82 -9.16 12.08
N ILE A 106 -1.08 -8.06 12.22
CA ILE A 106 -1.05 -6.98 11.23
C ILE A 106 -0.38 -7.50 9.95
N ALA A 107 0.77 -8.16 10.05
CA ALA A 107 1.47 -8.76 8.91
C ALA A 107 0.57 -9.73 8.13
N THR A 108 -0.16 -10.60 8.83
CA THR A 108 -1.12 -11.53 8.23
C THR A 108 -2.28 -10.80 7.56
N SER A 109 -2.85 -9.76 8.20
CA SER A 109 -3.89 -8.94 7.58
C SER A 109 -3.42 -8.21 6.32
N LEU A 110 -2.13 -7.89 6.25
CA LEU A 110 -1.51 -7.26 5.08
C LEU A 110 -1.00 -8.28 4.06
N LYS A 111 -1.14 -9.59 4.34
CA LYS A 111 -0.60 -10.71 3.55
C LYS A 111 0.92 -10.61 3.33
N VAL A 112 1.63 -9.95 4.24
CA VAL A 112 3.08 -9.83 4.23
C VAL A 112 3.67 -10.99 5.04
N LYS A 113 4.54 -11.80 4.43
CA LYS A 113 5.31 -12.80 5.17
C LYS A 113 6.46 -12.09 5.88
N VAL A 114 6.40 -12.03 7.21
CA VAL A 114 7.51 -11.58 8.05
C VAL A 114 8.36 -12.80 8.42
N LEU A 115 9.67 -12.70 8.24
CA LEU A 115 10.56 -13.79 8.60
C LEU A 115 10.69 -13.90 10.13
N PRO A 116 10.78 -15.11 10.70
CA PRO A 116 10.95 -15.30 12.14
C PRO A 116 12.17 -14.59 12.75
N ARG A 117 13.17 -14.26 11.93
CA ARG A 117 14.36 -13.49 12.35
C ARG A 117 14.03 -12.05 12.76
N VAL A 118 12.95 -11.47 12.22
CA VAL A 118 12.50 -10.10 12.53
C VAL A 118 11.66 -10.04 13.81
N LEU A 119 11.15 -11.19 14.26
CA LEU A 119 10.30 -11.32 15.45
C LEU A 119 11.09 -11.70 16.73
N LYS A 120 12.43 -11.66 16.69
CA LYS A 120 13.31 -12.03 17.80
C LYS A 120 14.10 -10.85 18.31
#